data_AF-A0AAE6TD52-F1
#
_entry.id   AF-A0AAE6TD52-F1
#
_cell.length_a   1.000
_cell.length_b   1.000
_cell.length_c   1.000
_cell.angle_alpha   90.00
_cell.angle_beta   90.00
_cell.angle_gamma   90.00
#
_symmetry.space_group_name_H-M   'P 1'
#
loop_
_entity.id
_entity.type
_entity.pdbx_description
1 polymer ?
#
loop_
_entity_poly.entity_id
_entity_poly.type
_entity_poly.pdbx_seq_one_letter_code
_entity_poly.pdbx_strand_id
1 'polypeptide(L)'
;MDKTPLFCCLFSGLIPVSASAAPSPPPFPTQAEVAADASLYSPAMYLRRSDILLAVIIYKTVETDQEITYYARVVQSLRGDIPVEALIQWSWAAHKHSAVSFSKPEPGSSPKTELYSGNYMYYTLASSKEVKKLPDTPESFAPADSIPGLDSYDLGDDVIYFPMTESDRGQAIRKLLHIEPARITAESEAARFRPSSGK
;
A
#
# COMPACT_ATOMS: atom_id res chain seq x y z
N MET A 1 -76.80 -19.35 30.62
CA MET A 1 -75.98 -18.37 29.88
C MET A 1 -74.61 -18.28 30.55
N ASP A 2 -73.67 -19.06 30.04
CA ASP A 2 -72.34 -18.62 29.58
C ASP A 2 -71.57 -17.55 30.36
N LYS A 3 -70.48 -17.93 31.04
CA LYS A 3 -69.10 -17.98 30.48
C LYS A 3 -68.02 -18.25 31.55
N THR A 4 -67.17 -19.22 31.25
CA THR A 4 -65.89 -19.57 31.88
C THR A 4 -64.80 -18.49 31.66
N PRO A 5 -63.64 -18.57 32.34
CA PRO A 5 -62.85 -17.43 32.81
C PRO A 5 -61.64 -17.10 31.93
N LEU A 6 -60.99 -15.97 32.16
CA LEU A 6 -59.68 -15.68 31.55
C LEU A 6 -58.71 -15.07 32.57
N PHE A 7 -57.84 -15.93 33.09
CA PHE A 7 -56.67 -15.60 33.88
C PHE A 7 -55.54 -15.29 32.88
N CYS A 8 -55.17 -14.02 32.72
CA CYS A 8 -54.11 -13.62 31.79
C CYS A 8 -52.80 -13.39 32.57
N CYS A 9 -52.00 -14.46 32.71
CA CYS A 9 -50.61 -14.37 33.16
C CYS A 9 -49.76 -13.69 32.07
N LEU A 10 -49.35 -12.44 32.28
CA LEU A 10 -48.34 -11.79 31.44
C LEU A 10 -46.95 -12.24 31.93
N PHE A 11 -46.45 -13.33 31.35
CA PHE A 11 -45.03 -13.64 31.37
C PHE A 11 -44.30 -12.70 30.40
N SER A 12 -43.68 -11.64 30.92
CA SER A 12 -42.70 -10.86 30.16
C SER A 12 -41.45 -11.70 29.95
N GLY A 13 -41.33 -12.30 28.77
CA GLY A 13 -40.10 -12.94 28.32
C GLY A 13 -39.00 -11.91 28.10
N LEU A 14 -37.96 -11.97 28.92
CA LEU A 14 -36.67 -11.34 28.62
C LEU A 14 -36.08 -12.07 27.40
N ILE A 15 -35.98 -11.39 26.26
CA ILE A 15 -35.21 -11.88 25.12
C ILE A 15 -33.73 -11.74 25.51
N PRO A 16 -32.95 -12.83 25.66
CA PRO A 16 -31.52 -12.70 25.76
C PRO A 16 -31.01 -12.16 24.41
N VAL A 17 -30.45 -10.95 24.43
CA VAL A 17 -29.61 -10.46 23.34
C VAL A 17 -28.40 -11.39 23.30
N SER A 18 -28.42 -12.36 22.39
CA SER A 18 -27.22 -13.09 22.02
C SER A 18 -26.20 -12.07 21.57
N ALA A 19 -25.13 -11.90 22.34
CA ALA A 19 -23.93 -11.26 21.90
C ALA A 19 -23.43 -12.04 20.68
N SER A 20 -23.76 -11.57 19.48
CA SER A 20 -23.19 -12.08 18.25
C SER A 20 -21.68 -11.95 18.41
N ALA A 21 -20.99 -13.09 18.51
CA ALA A 21 -19.55 -13.12 18.42
C ALA A 21 -19.14 -12.28 17.21
N ALA A 22 -18.18 -11.37 17.41
CA ALA A 22 -17.62 -10.62 16.30
C ALA A 22 -17.22 -11.62 15.21
N PRO A 23 -17.55 -11.36 13.93
CA PRO A 23 -17.16 -12.26 12.85
C PRO A 23 -15.66 -12.50 12.96
N SER A 24 -15.27 -13.77 13.02
CA SER A 24 -13.86 -14.16 13.01
C SER A 24 -13.20 -13.51 11.80
N PRO A 25 -11.99 -12.96 11.93
CA PRO A 25 -11.27 -12.44 10.77
C PRO A 25 -11.22 -13.52 9.69
N PRO A 26 -11.28 -13.15 8.40
CA PRO A 26 -11.19 -14.12 7.32
C PRO A 26 -9.91 -14.95 7.51
N PRO A 27 -9.97 -16.27 7.29
CA PRO A 27 -8.80 -17.11 7.45
C PRO A 27 -7.72 -16.68 6.45
N PHE A 28 -6.45 -16.76 6.90
CA PHE A 28 -5.32 -16.58 6.00
C PHE A 28 -5.47 -17.49 4.78
N PRO A 29 -5.21 -16.99 3.55
CA PRO A 29 -5.22 -17.86 2.39
C PRO A 29 -4.30 -19.05 2.65
N THR A 30 -4.85 -20.25 2.54
CA THR A 30 -4.07 -21.46 2.77
C THR A 30 -3.02 -21.60 1.67
N GLN A 31 -1.95 -22.36 1.92
CA GLN A 31 -0.94 -22.61 0.89
C GLN A 31 -1.54 -23.26 -0.37
N ALA A 32 -2.59 -24.08 -0.22
CA ALA A 32 -3.31 -24.68 -1.33
C ALA A 32 -4.09 -23.63 -2.15
N GLU A 33 -4.74 -22.67 -1.49
CA GLU A 33 -5.45 -21.57 -2.14
C GLU A 33 -4.48 -20.65 -2.89
N VAL A 34 -3.34 -20.30 -2.29
CA VAL A 34 -2.30 -19.50 -2.95
C VAL A 34 -1.70 -20.23 -4.15
N ALA A 35 -1.53 -21.55 -4.07
CA ALA A 35 -1.01 -22.34 -5.19
C ALA A 35 -2.03 -22.49 -6.34
N ALA A 36 -3.32 -22.49 -6.04
CA ALA A 36 -4.39 -22.62 -7.02
C ALA A 36 -4.79 -21.28 -7.67
N ASP A 37 -4.51 -20.14 -7.02
CA ASP A 37 -4.84 -18.80 -7.52
C ASP A 37 -3.60 -18.08 -8.06
N ALA A 38 -3.50 -17.97 -9.39
CA ALA A 38 -2.40 -17.31 -10.07
C ALA A 38 -2.23 -15.83 -9.66
N SER A 39 -3.34 -15.14 -9.30
CA SER A 39 -3.31 -13.75 -8.87
C SER A 39 -2.66 -13.58 -7.49
N LEU A 40 -2.69 -14.61 -6.65
CA LEU A 40 -2.04 -14.65 -5.33
C LEU A 40 -0.65 -15.25 -5.39
N TYR A 41 -0.42 -16.23 -6.26
CA TYR A 41 0.86 -16.95 -6.36
C TYR A 41 2.03 -16.01 -6.65
N SER A 42 1.92 -15.15 -7.66
CA SER A 42 3.01 -14.24 -8.05
C SER A 42 3.34 -13.21 -6.96
N PRO A 43 2.36 -12.50 -6.37
CA PRO A 43 2.60 -11.64 -5.20
C PRO A 43 3.19 -12.37 -4.00
N ALA A 44 2.73 -13.60 -3.71
CA ALA A 44 3.30 -14.41 -2.64
C ALA A 44 4.77 -14.77 -2.91
N MET A 45 5.14 -15.03 -4.16
CA MET A 45 6.53 -15.26 -4.56
C MET A 45 7.39 -14.00 -4.38
N TYR A 46 6.87 -12.82 -4.71
CA TYR A 46 7.57 -11.55 -4.46
C TYR A 46 7.80 -11.30 -2.97
N LEU A 47 6.79 -11.53 -2.13
CA LEU A 47 6.88 -11.41 -0.67
C LEU A 47 7.87 -12.41 -0.03
N ARG A 48 8.08 -13.58 -0.66
CA ARG A 48 9.08 -14.55 -0.19
C ARG A 48 10.52 -14.12 -0.51
N ARG A 49 10.71 -13.43 -1.63
CA ARG A 49 12.04 -12.94 -2.07
C ARG A 49 12.43 -11.61 -1.44
N SER A 50 11.43 -10.83 -1.02
CA SER A 50 11.61 -9.49 -0.50
C SER A 50 11.37 -9.50 1.00
N ASP A 51 12.33 -9.03 1.77
CA ASP A 51 12.20 -8.83 3.22
C ASP A 51 11.86 -7.39 3.60
N ILE A 52 11.75 -6.50 2.62
CA ILE A 52 11.23 -5.14 2.77
C ILE A 52 9.93 -5.01 1.97
N LEU A 53 8.91 -4.40 2.60
CA LEU A 53 7.66 -3.98 1.97
C LEU A 53 7.26 -2.60 2.49
N LEU A 54 7.14 -1.66 1.57
CA LEU A 54 6.81 -0.27 1.85
C LEU A 54 5.54 0.13 1.09
N ALA A 55 4.75 1.00 1.69
CA ALA A 55 3.80 1.84 0.98
C ALA A 55 4.45 3.21 0.73
N VAL A 56 4.51 3.63 -0.53
CA VAL A 56 5.29 4.81 -0.94
C VAL A 56 4.49 5.69 -1.88
N ILE A 57 4.86 6.97 -1.95
CA ILE A 57 4.39 7.89 -2.98
C ILE A 57 5.60 8.27 -3.83
N ILE A 58 5.55 7.91 -5.11
CA ILE A 58 6.52 8.35 -6.10
C ILE A 58 6.22 9.81 -6.41
N TYR A 59 7.22 10.68 -6.26
CA TYR A 59 7.06 12.13 -6.48
C TYR A 59 7.93 12.65 -7.62
N LYS A 60 8.93 11.88 -8.05
CA LYS A 60 9.81 12.25 -9.15
C LYS A 60 10.32 11.03 -9.89
N THR A 61 10.44 11.15 -11.20
CA THR A 61 11.17 10.21 -12.06
C THR A 61 12.24 10.96 -12.83
N VAL A 62 13.38 10.30 -13.02
CA VAL A 62 14.46 10.78 -13.88
C VAL A 62 14.74 9.69 -14.90
N GLU A 63 14.50 10.00 -16.17
CA GLU A 63 14.72 9.09 -17.29
C GLU A 63 16.00 9.50 -18.04
N THR A 64 16.84 8.51 -18.31
CA THR A 64 18.04 8.60 -19.14
C THR A 64 17.93 7.62 -20.31
N ASP A 65 18.92 7.63 -21.21
CA ASP A 65 19.00 6.66 -22.30
C ASP A 65 19.30 5.21 -21.82
N GLN A 66 19.72 5.04 -20.57
CA GLN A 66 20.12 3.76 -19.96
C GLN A 66 19.09 3.24 -18.96
N GLU A 67 18.54 4.12 -18.11
CA GLU A 67 17.71 3.76 -16.97
C GLU A 67 16.66 4.81 -16.62
N ILE A 68 15.65 4.36 -15.88
CA ILE A 68 14.66 5.22 -15.22
C ILE A 68 14.86 5.08 -13.71
N THR A 69 15.15 6.19 -13.04
CA THR A 69 15.22 6.29 -11.58
C THR A 69 13.92 6.85 -11.03
N TYR A 70 13.37 6.16 -10.03
CA TYR A 70 12.21 6.59 -9.28
C TYR A 70 12.65 7.14 -7.93
N TYR A 71 12.04 8.26 -7.53
CA TYR A 71 12.21 8.85 -6.21
C TYR A 71 10.87 8.88 -5.51
N ALA A 72 10.84 8.34 -4.30
CA ALA A 72 9.61 8.20 -3.54
C ALA A 72 9.82 8.53 -2.05
N ARG A 73 8.71 8.81 -1.38
CA ARG A 73 8.66 8.99 0.07
C ARG A 73 7.91 7.85 0.71
N VAL A 74 8.45 7.29 1.79
CA VAL A 74 7.81 6.22 2.54
C VAL A 74 6.64 6.78 3.35
N VAL A 75 5.45 6.23 3.12
CA VAL A 75 4.22 6.58 3.86
C VAL A 75 3.95 5.57 4.97
N GLN A 76 4.28 4.30 4.71
CA GLN A 76 4.16 3.24 5.71
C GLN A 76 5.23 2.18 5.47
N SER A 77 5.90 1.75 6.55
CA SER A 77 6.71 0.54 6.54
C SER A 77 5.87 -0.63 7.03
N LEU A 78 5.65 -1.63 6.16
CA LEU A 78 4.87 -2.83 6.47
C LEU A 78 5.77 -4.01 6.84
N ARG A 79 7.02 -4.00 6.34
CA ARG A 79 8.05 -4.99 6.64
C ARG A 79 9.43 -4.37 6.41
N GLY A 80 10.38 -4.66 7.29
CA GLY A 80 11.75 -4.15 7.23
C GLY A 80 11.93 -2.82 7.96
N ASP A 81 13.17 -2.37 8.07
CA ASP A 81 13.59 -1.32 9.00
C ASP A 81 13.82 0.05 8.32
N ILE A 82 13.15 0.32 7.20
CA ILE A 82 13.17 1.65 6.58
C ILE A 82 12.09 2.51 7.26
N PRO A 83 12.43 3.69 7.82
CA PRO A 83 11.49 4.50 8.58
C PRO A 83 10.46 5.17 7.68
N VAL A 84 9.30 5.50 8.28
CA VAL A 84 8.30 6.36 7.64
C VAL A 84 8.94 7.73 7.38
N GLU A 85 8.49 8.39 6.31
CA GLU A 85 9.00 9.65 5.79
C GLU A 85 10.39 9.60 5.12
N ALA A 86 11.09 8.47 5.18
CA ALA A 86 12.35 8.28 4.48
C ALA A 86 12.21 8.56 2.98
N LEU A 87 13.29 9.10 2.42
CA LEU A 87 13.46 9.29 1.00
C LEU A 87 14.09 8.02 0.42
N ILE A 88 13.51 7.49 -0.64
CA ILE A 88 14.01 6.28 -1.28
C ILE A 88 14.17 6.49 -2.79
N GLN A 89 15.15 5.83 -3.38
CA GLN A 89 15.29 5.73 -4.83
C GLN A 89 15.46 4.29 -5.28
N TRP A 90 15.13 4.01 -6.54
CA TRP A 90 15.53 2.79 -7.24
C TRP A 90 15.60 3.05 -8.74
N SER A 91 16.51 2.35 -9.42
CA SER A 91 16.70 2.46 -10.88
C SER A 91 16.33 1.16 -11.57
N TRP A 92 15.66 1.27 -12.71
CA TRP A 92 15.43 0.17 -13.63
C TRP A 92 16.11 0.45 -14.96
N ALA A 93 16.87 -0.52 -15.45
CA ALA A 93 17.43 -0.43 -16.79
C ALA A 93 16.30 -0.39 -17.84
N ALA A 94 16.34 0.60 -18.74
CA ALA A 94 15.27 0.91 -19.68
C ALA A 94 14.89 -0.26 -20.62
N HIS A 95 15.79 -1.22 -20.82
CA HIS A 95 15.57 -2.41 -21.65
C HIS A 95 14.75 -3.52 -20.95
N LYS A 96 14.51 -3.44 -19.64
CA LYS A 96 13.79 -4.49 -18.88
C LYS A 96 12.27 -4.39 -18.98
N HIS A 97 11.70 -3.31 -19.51
CA HIS A 97 10.25 -3.16 -19.62
C HIS A 97 9.82 -2.61 -20.99
N SER A 98 9.24 -3.47 -21.82
CA SER A 98 8.46 -3.08 -23.01
C SER A 98 7.03 -2.59 -22.66
N ALA A 99 6.66 -2.64 -21.38
CA ALA A 99 5.28 -2.41 -20.91
C ALA A 99 5.00 -0.94 -20.50
N VAL A 100 6.02 -0.09 -20.45
CA VAL A 100 5.82 1.35 -20.33
C VAL A 100 6.49 1.98 -21.53
N SER A 101 5.68 2.41 -22.50
CA SER A 101 6.13 3.08 -23.72
C SER A 101 6.65 4.47 -23.39
N PHE A 102 7.74 4.56 -22.65
CA PHE A 102 8.56 5.76 -22.69
C PHE A 102 9.31 5.72 -24.02
N SER A 103 9.14 6.78 -24.81
CA SER A 103 9.91 6.98 -26.02
C SER A 103 11.38 7.01 -25.62
N LYS A 104 12.12 5.94 -25.94
CA LYS A 104 13.54 5.80 -25.62
C LYS A 104 14.24 7.13 -25.96
N PRO A 105 14.86 7.81 -24.98
CA PRO A 105 15.58 9.04 -25.24
C PRO A 105 16.70 8.76 -26.26
N GLU A 106 16.98 9.72 -27.14
CA GLU A 106 18.10 9.57 -28.07
C GLU A 106 19.42 9.38 -27.28
N PRO A 107 20.33 8.51 -27.74
CA PRO A 107 21.61 8.31 -27.05
C PRO A 107 22.34 9.65 -26.84
N GLY A 108 22.75 9.93 -25.60
CA GLY A 108 23.39 11.20 -25.23
C GLY A 108 22.44 12.39 -25.01
N SER A 109 21.14 12.17 -24.98
CA SER A 109 20.17 13.19 -24.55
C SER A 109 20.33 13.53 -23.07
N SER A 110 19.97 14.76 -22.70
CA SER A 110 19.94 15.20 -21.30
C SER A 110 18.88 14.42 -20.51
N PRO A 111 19.12 14.10 -19.23
CA PRO A 111 18.13 13.44 -18.38
C PRO A 111 16.79 14.16 -18.39
N LYS A 112 15.70 13.43 -18.64
CA LYS A 112 14.33 13.95 -18.57
C LYS A 112 13.81 13.78 -17.15
N THR A 113 13.52 14.88 -16.48
CA THR A 113 12.95 14.85 -15.12
C THR A 113 11.45 15.14 -15.19
N GLU A 114 10.64 14.28 -14.59
CA GLU A 114 9.20 14.50 -14.42
C GLU A 114 8.85 14.47 -12.94
N LEU A 115 8.15 15.51 -12.49
CA LEU A 115 7.54 15.51 -11.17
C LEU A 115 6.20 14.79 -11.25
N TYR A 116 6.05 13.73 -10.47
CA TYR A 116 4.86 12.92 -10.48
C TYR A 116 3.72 13.69 -9.80
N SER A 117 2.71 14.08 -10.58
CA SER A 117 1.49 14.70 -10.07
C SER A 117 0.39 13.68 -9.75
N GLY A 118 0.73 12.38 -9.79
CA GLY A 118 -0.20 11.30 -9.50
C GLY A 118 -0.43 11.14 -8.00
N ASN A 119 -1.66 10.82 -7.61
CA ASN A 119 -2.06 10.62 -6.21
C ASN A 119 -2.08 9.13 -5.81
N TYR A 120 -1.33 8.29 -6.52
CA TYR A 120 -1.32 6.85 -6.29
C TYR A 120 -0.27 6.47 -5.24
N MET A 121 -0.68 5.65 -4.29
CA MET A 121 0.25 4.96 -3.41
C MET A 121 0.66 3.63 -4.05
N TYR A 122 1.94 3.30 -3.94
CA TYR A 122 2.52 2.09 -4.50
C TYR A 122 2.99 1.19 -3.38
N TYR A 123 2.80 -0.12 -3.53
CA TYR A 123 3.63 -1.07 -2.81
C TYR A 123 4.97 -1.16 -3.49
N THR A 124 6.04 -1.11 -2.70
CA THR A 124 7.42 -1.31 -3.14
C THR A 124 8.03 -2.44 -2.32
N LEU A 125 8.47 -3.48 -3.02
CA LEU A 125 9.15 -4.64 -2.45
C LEU A 125 10.63 -4.61 -2.85
N ALA A 126 11.49 -4.84 -1.86
CA ALA A 126 12.94 -4.86 -2.05
C ALA A 126 13.58 -5.94 -1.16
N SER A 127 14.80 -6.31 -1.52
CA SER A 127 15.68 -7.15 -0.71
C SER A 127 16.63 -6.25 0.08
N SER A 128 16.64 -6.39 1.40
CA SER A 128 17.51 -5.64 2.32
C SER A 128 19.00 -5.80 2.00
N LYS A 129 19.37 -6.85 1.27
CA LYS A 129 20.74 -7.09 0.78
C LYS A 129 21.19 -6.09 -0.28
N GLU A 130 20.26 -5.51 -1.02
CA GLU A 130 20.54 -4.50 -2.06
C GLU A 130 20.40 -3.08 -1.53
N VAL A 131 19.65 -2.91 -0.44
CA VAL A 131 19.40 -1.61 0.17
C VAL A 131 20.65 -1.01 0.77
N LYS A 132 20.92 0.25 0.45
CA LYS A 132 21.99 1.06 1.01
C LYS A 132 21.40 2.31 1.63
N LYS A 133 21.65 2.52 2.93
CA LYS A 133 21.42 3.82 3.57
C LYS A 133 22.48 4.79 3.05
N LEU A 134 22.04 5.94 2.55
CA LEU A 134 22.91 6.99 2.08
C LEU A 134 23.39 7.82 3.29
N PRO A 135 24.68 8.21 3.34
CA PRO A 135 25.22 8.96 4.48
C PRO A 135 24.61 10.36 4.60
N ASP A 136 24.32 10.98 3.45
CA ASP A 136 23.66 12.28 3.31
C ASP A 136 22.54 12.16 2.27
N THR A 137 21.60 13.12 2.26
CA THR A 137 20.58 13.22 1.21
C THR A 137 21.16 13.87 -0.04
N PRO A 138 21.23 13.17 -1.18
CA PRO A 138 21.69 13.76 -2.43
C PRO A 138 20.72 14.84 -2.96
N GLU A 139 21.26 15.86 -3.65
CA GLU A 139 20.47 16.88 -4.37
C GLU A 139 19.54 16.24 -5.43
N SER A 140 19.88 15.04 -5.90
CA SER A 140 19.01 14.26 -6.77
C SER A 140 17.68 13.86 -6.12
N PHE A 141 17.43 14.13 -4.83
CA PHE A 141 16.12 13.98 -4.20
C PHE A 141 15.25 15.25 -4.24
N ALA A 142 15.77 16.38 -4.72
CA ALA A 142 15.03 17.63 -4.82
C ALA A 142 13.70 17.49 -5.60
N PRO A 143 12.60 18.08 -5.13
CA PRO A 143 12.53 19.09 -4.06
C PRO A 143 12.33 18.53 -2.64
N ALA A 144 12.21 17.21 -2.47
CA ALA A 144 11.89 16.62 -1.16
C ALA A 144 13.07 16.64 -0.17
N ASP A 145 14.28 16.82 -0.68
CA ASP A 145 15.52 17.01 0.10
C ASP A 145 15.52 18.29 0.96
N SER A 146 14.66 19.26 0.64
CA SER A 146 14.50 20.50 1.41
C SER A 146 13.94 20.29 2.82
N ILE A 147 13.44 19.09 3.12
CA ILE A 147 12.98 18.71 4.47
C ILE A 147 14.19 18.19 5.25
N PRO A 148 14.68 18.92 6.28
CA PRO A 148 15.89 18.54 6.99
C PRO A 148 15.69 17.27 7.84
N GLY A 149 16.73 16.44 7.90
CA GLY A 149 16.80 15.28 8.79
C GLY A 149 16.09 14.02 8.29
N LEU A 150 15.72 13.96 7.00
CA LEU A 150 15.15 12.75 6.40
C LEU A 150 16.25 11.75 6.05
N ASP A 151 16.12 10.53 6.56
CA ASP A 151 16.96 9.42 6.13
C ASP A 151 16.72 9.11 4.64
N SER A 152 17.80 8.81 3.92
CA SER A 152 17.77 8.56 2.48
C SER A 152 18.33 7.16 2.16
N TYR A 153 17.69 6.43 1.25
CA TYR A 153 18.08 5.07 0.89
C TYR A 153 18.05 4.85 -0.62
N ASP A 154 19.00 4.05 -1.09
CA ASP A 154 18.95 3.43 -2.41
C ASP A 154 18.47 1.99 -2.23
N LEU A 155 17.40 1.60 -2.92
CA LEU A 155 16.83 0.26 -2.81
C LEU A 155 17.47 -0.76 -3.77
N GLY A 156 18.32 -0.33 -4.70
CA GLY A 156 18.94 -1.17 -5.72
C GLY A 156 18.08 -1.37 -6.97
N ASP A 157 18.41 -2.42 -7.72
CA ASP A 157 17.89 -2.63 -9.08
C ASP A 157 16.76 -3.67 -9.15
N ASP A 158 16.66 -4.58 -8.18
CA ASP A 158 15.64 -5.64 -8.12
C ASP A 158 14.45 -5.24 -7.25
N VAL A 159 13.93 -4.04 -7.51
CA VAL A 159 12.73 -3.51 -6.84
C VAL A 159 11.49 -3.87 -7.63
N ILE A 160 10.45 -4.36 -6.96
CA ILE A 160 9.13 -4.59 -7.56
C ILE A 160 8.16 -3.57 -6.99
N TYR A 161 7.46 -2.84 -7.85
CA TYR A 161 6.45 -1.89 -7.40
C TYR A 161 5.17 -1.93 -8.24
N PHE A 162 4.04 -1.62 -7.61
CA PHE A 162 2.72 -1.59 -8.27
C PHE A 162 1.71 -0.77 -7.44
N PRO A 163 0.69 -0.17 -8.08
CA PRO A 163 -0.34 0.59 -7.38
C PRO A 163 -1.04 -0.26 -6.31
N MET A 164 -1.21 0.29 -5.11
CA MET A 164 -1.76 -0.43 -3.96
C MET A 164 -3.23 -0.84 -4.16
N THR A 165 -4.02 0.02 -4.81
CA THR A 165 -5.48 -0.14 -4.90
C THR A 165 -5.97 -0.46 -6.30
N GLU A 166 -5.24 -0.02 -7.32
CA GLU A 166 -5.65 -0.06 -8.72
C GLU A 166 -5.17 -1.34 -9.43
N SER A 167 -4.31 -2.12 -8.79
CA SER A 167 -3.73 -3.34 -9.38
C SER A 167 -4.19 -4.60 -8.67
N ASP A 168 -4.40 -5.68 -9.44
CA ASP A 168 -4.69 -7.02 -8.91
C ASP A 168 -3.61 -7.46 -7.91
N ARG A 169 -2.35 -7.12 -8.20
CA ARG A 169 -1.22 -7.38 -7.29
C ARG A 169 -1.36 -6.63 -5.97
N GLY A 170 -1.79 -5.36 -6.02
CA GLY A 170 -2.08 -4.55 -4.83
C GLY A 170 -3.17 -5.17 -3.97
N GLN A 171 -4.27 -5.59 -4.59
CA GLN A 171 -5.36 -6.30 -3.92
C GLN A 171 -4.90 -7.63 -3.30
N ALA A 172 -4.09 -8.39 -4.04
CA ALA A 172 -3.50 -9.65 -3.57
C ALA A 172 -2.58 -9.45 -2.35
N ILE A 173 -1.72 -8.44 -2.33
CA ILE A 173 -0.87 -8.12 -1.16
C ILE A 173 -1.74 -7.84 0.08
N ARG A 174 -2.80 -7.05 -0.05
CA ARG A 174 -3.72 -6.75 1.07
C ARG A 174 -4.36 -8.02 1.61
N LYS A 175 -4.77 -8.94 0.73
CA LYS A 175 -5.34 -10.24 1.12
C LYS A 175 -4.32 -11.14 1.78
N LEU A 176 -3.11 -11.25 1.24
CA LEU A 176 -2.04 -12.09 1.79
C LEU A 176 -1.57 -11.60 3.17
N LEU A 177 -1.53 -10.29 3.38
CA LEU A 177 -1.06 -9.67 4.62
C LEU A 177 -2.17 -9.28 5.60
N HIS A 178 -3.44 -9.53 5.26
CA HIS A 178 -4.61 -9.17 6.08
C HIS A 178 -4.64 -7.69 6.46
N ILE A 179 -4.35 -6.84 5.48
CA ILE A 179 -4.42 -5.39 5.66
C ILE A 179 -5.90 -4.99 5.57
N GLU A 180 -6.55 -4.92 6.73
CA GLU A 180 -7.93 -4.43 6.84
C GLU A 180 -7.97 -2.89 6.84
N PRO A 181 -8.96 -2.27 6.17
CA PRO A 181 -9.22 -0.85 6.36
C PRO A 181 -9.49 -0.56 7.83
N ALA A 182 -8.91 0.52 8.35
CA ALA A 182 -9.21 0.97 9.70
C ALA A 182 -10.72 1.15 9.86
N ARG A 183 -11.31 0.56 10.90
CA ARG A 183 -12.70 0.82 11.25
C ARG A 183 -12.81 2.28 11.65
N ILE A 184 -13.67 3.02 10.96
CA ILE A 184 -14.01 4.38 11.36
C ILE A 184 -14.79 4.26 12.67
N THR A 185 -14.27 4.87 13.73
CA THR A 185 -14.97 4.89 15.02
C THR A 185 -16.20 5.80 14.92
N ALA A 186 -17.19 5.61 15.80
CA ALA A 186 -18.36 6.48 15.84
C ALA A 186 -17.95 7.95 16.05
N GLU A 187 -16.90 8.20 16.83
CA GLU A 187 -16.33 9.53 17.06
C GLU A 187 -15.71 10.10 15.78
N SER A 188 -14.96 9.30 15.02
CA SER A 188 -14.35 9.71 13.76
C SER A 188 -15.42 9.99 12.69
N GLU A 189 -16.49 9.20 12.66
CA GLU A 189 -17.63 9.42 11.76
C GLU A 189 -18.44 10.65 12.17
N ALA A 190 -18.61 10.91 13.47
CA ALA A 190 -19.26 12.12 13.99
C ALA A 190 -18.43 13.39 13.71
N ALA A 191 -17.11 13.29 13.73
CA ALA A 191 -16.18 14.38 13.40
C ALA A 191 -15.94 14.55 11.89
N ARG A 192 -16.57 13.71 11.05
CA ARG A 192 -16.42 13.78 9.60
C ARG A 192 -16.85 15.15 9.09
N PHE A 193 -16.00 15.74 8.25
CA PHE A 193 -16.28 17.05 7.65
C PHE A 193 -17.61 17.02 6.90
N ARG A 194 -18.57 17.85 7.36
CA ARG A 194 -19.84 18.07 6.68
C ARG A 194 -19.78 19.44 6.02
N PRO A 195 -19.52 19.53 4.70
CA PRO A 195 -19.63 20.81 4.02
C PRO A 195 -21.06 21.31 4.19
N SER A 196 -21.23 22.54 4.67
CA SER A 196 -22.52 23.20 4.58
C SER A 196 -22.90 23.23 3.10
N SER A 197 -24.05 22.67 2.74
CA SER A 197 -24.61 22.82 1.40
C SER A 197 -24.69 24.31 1.09
N GLY A 198 -23.80 24.78 0.21
CA GLY A 198 -23.86 26.13 -0.31
C GLY A 198 -25.19 26.31 -1.01
N LYS A 199 -25.92 27.35 -0.60
CA LYS A 199 -26.95 27.96 -1.44
C LYS A 199 -26.29 28.68 -2.60
#